data_AF-A0A7D4UNP3-F1
#
_entry.id   AF-A0A7D4UNP3-F1
#
_cell.length_a   1.000
_cell.length_b   1.000
_cell.length_c   1.000
_cell.angle_alpha   90.00
_cell.angle_beta   90.00
_cell.angle_gamma   90.00
#
_symmetry.space_group_name_H-M   'P 1'
#
loop_
_entity.id
_entity.type
_entity.pdbx_description
1 polymer ?
#
loop_
_entity_poly.entity_id
_entity_poly.type
_entity_poly.pdbx_seq_one_letter_code
_entity_poly.pdbx_strand_id
1 'polypeptide(L)'
;MEAIEVYSKCKESVYNTKALFNHYEKYHGCASISYLDEKRNDILRKIACSYASMLKKTDKTLAVNNLLTINNEEDVEVIADCPLFIDHMIDHLEKNEDHIIDLLKDTTEQKKISYLYNFDSSYQDADQLINRMEKLIRDSQIIHQTYYRASA
;
A
#
# COMPACT_ATOMS: atom_id res chain seq x y z
N MET A 1 -13.51 -19.34 5.91
CA MET A 1 -13.27 -17.91 6.19
C MET A 1 -14.41 -17.16 5.54
N GLU A 2 -15.17 -16.40 6.30
CA GLU A 2 -16.39 -15.74 5.80
C GLU A 2 -16.00 -14.56 4.90
N ALA A 3 -16.71 -14.34 3.79
CA ALA A 3 -16.39 -13.27 2.82
C ALA A 3 -16.21 -11.89 3.48
N ILE A 4 -17.01 -11.63 4.52
CA ILE A 4 -16.95 -10.41 5.35
C ILE A 4 -15.59 -10.28 6.05
N GLU A 5 -15.03 -11.39 6.55
CA GLU A 5 -13.73 -11.40 7.23
C GLU A 5 -12.60 -11.08 6.23
N VAL A 6 -12.68 -11.61 5.01
CA VAL A 6 -11.70 -11.34 3.94
C VAL A 6 -11.73 -9.86 3.55
N TYR A 7 -12.93 -9.33 3.33
CA TYR A 7 -13.12 -7.92 2.98
C TYR A 7 -12.65 -6.99 4.11
N SER A 8 -13.03 -7.28 5.36
CA SER A 8 -12.61 -6.49 6.53
C SER A 8 -11.09 -6.42 6.65
N LYS A 9 -10.40 -7.56 6.49
CA LYS A 9 -8.93 -7.63 6.49
C LYS A 9 -8.32 -6.81 5.37
N CYS A 10 -8.84 -6.93 4.14
CA CYS A 10 -8.39 -6.14 3.01
C CYS A 10 -8.52 -4.63 3.29
N LYS A 11 -9.69 -4.20 3.75
CA LYS A 11 -9.95 -2.80 4.10
C LYS A 11 -8.93 -2.33 5.15
N GLU A 12 -8.79 -3.06 6.24
CA GLU A 12 -7.83 -2.76 7.30
C GLU A 12 -6.39 -2.65 6.79
N SER A 13 -5.92 -3.58 5.95
CA SER A 13 -4.58 -3.53 5.35
C SER A 13 -4.35 -2.26 4.53
N VAL A 14 -5.35 -1.80 3.77
CA VAL A 14 -5.25 -0.56 2.97
C VAL A 14 -5.19 0.67 3.89
N TYR A 15 -6.03 0.76 4.93
CA TYR A 15 -5.99 1.85 5.92
C TYR A 15 -4.65 1.90 6.66
N ASN A 16 -4.15 0.75 7.10
CA ASN A 16 -2.87 0.69 7.82
C ASN A 16 -1.72 1.08 6.90
N THR A 17 -1.75 0.67 5.62
CA THR A 17 -0.74 1.10 4.64
C THR A 17 -0.75 2.61 4.41
N LYS A 18 -1.93 3.24 4.35
CA LYS A 18 -2.04 4.71 4.32
C LYS A 18 -1.32 5.35 5.50
N ALA A 19 -1.58 4.84 6.72
CA ALA A 19 -0.97 5.38 7.94
C ALA A 19 0.56 5.25 7.90
N LEU A 20 1.07 4.11 7.46
CA LEU A 20 2.50 3.86 7.31
C LEU A 20 3.15 4.79 6.27
N PHE A 21 2.54 4.97 5.09
CA PHE A 21 3.07 5.88 4.08
C PHE A 21 2.98 7.35 4.51
N ASN A 22 1.91 7.77 5.18
CA ASN A 22 1.85 9.10 5.79
C ASN A 22 2.93 9.30 6.86
N HIS A 23 3.31 8.24 7.57
CA HIS A 23 4.44 8.30 8.49
C HIS A 23 5.77 8.43 7.75
N TYR A 24 5.97 7.68 6.66
CA TYR A 24 7.15 7.78 5.79
C TYR A 24 7.34 9.21 5.25
N GLU A 25 6.27 9.82 4.75
CA GLU A 25 6.29 11.16 4.15
C GLU A 25 6.79 12.26 5.10
N LYS A 26 6.66 12.07 6.42
CA LYS A 26 7.21 13.03 7.41
C LYS A 26 8.74 13.14 7.34
N TYR A 27 9.39 12.12 6.80
CA TYR A 27 10.84 12.04 6.63
C TYR A 27 11.25 12.16 5.16
N HIS A 28 10.33 12.54 4.28
CA HIS A 28 10.63 12.76 2.86
C HIS A 28 11.78 13.76 2.70
N GLY A 29 12.72 13.44 1.80
CA GLY A 29 13.93 14.24 1.58
C GLY A 29 15.05 14.04 2.62
N CYS A 30 14.87 13.17 3.63
CA CYS A 30 15.95 12.81 4.53
C CYS A 30 16.97 11.90 3.81
N ALA A 31 18.20 12.42 3.65
CA ALA A 31 19.27 11.72 2.92
C ALA A 31 19.61 10.33 3.50
N SER A 32 19.40 10.12 4.80
CA SER A 32 19.66 8.84 5.46
C SER A 32 18.71 7.72 5.03
N ILE A 33 17.58 8.06 4.40
CA ILE A 33 16.55 7.11 3.98
C ILE A 33 16.18 7.22 2.50
N SER A 34 16.85 8.06 1.70
CA SER A 34 16.52 8.24 0.27
C SER A 34 16.57 6.95 -0.54
N TYR A 35 17.45 6.01 -0.16
CA TYR A 35 17.52 4.68 -0.79
C TYR A 35 16.30 3.80 -0.51
N LEU A 36 15.45 4.16 0.46
CA LEU A 36 14.20 3.47 0.76
C LEU A 36 13.05 3.93 -0.14
N ASP A 37 13.20 5.04 -0.88
CA ASP A 37 12.17 5.58 -1.77
C ASP A 37 11.82 4.60 -2.89
N GLU A 38 12.82 3.92 -3.46
CA GLU A 38 12.62 2.86 -4.45
C GLU A 38 11.78 1.72 -3.88
N LYS A 39 12.11 1.26 -2.66
CA LYS A 39 11.36 0.19 -2.00
C LYS A 39 9.92 0.62 -1.68
N ARG A 40 9.72 1.87 -1.27
CA ARG A 40 8.38 2.44 -1.06
C ARG A 40 7.57 2.44 -2.36
N ASN A 41 8.16 2.86 -3.46
CA ASN A 41 7.52 2.88 -4.78
C ASN A 41 7.18 1.46 -5.28
N ASP A 42 8.04 0.48 -5.03
CA ASP A 42 7.76 -0.92 -5.35
C ASP A 42 6.57 -1.48 -4.58
N ILE A 43 6.46 -1.15 -3.28
CA ILE A 43 5.30 -1.55 -2.47
C ILE A 43 4.03 -0.88 -3.00
N LEU A 44 4.09 0.42 -3.31
CA LEU A 44 2.98 1.14 -3.92
C LEU A 44 2.53 0.50 -5.24
N ARG A 45 3.49 0.06 -6.08
CA ARG A 45 3.20 -0.67 -7.32
C ARG A 45 2.46 -1.99 -7.06
N LYS A 46 2.89 -2.78 -6.07
CA LYS A 46 2.20 -4.04 -5.70
C LYS A 46 0.75 -3.81 -5.26
N ILE A 47 0.52 -2.74 -4.50
CA ILE A 47 -0.82 -2.33 -4.06
C ILE A 47 -1.65 -1.94 -5.29
N ALA A 48 -1.08 -1.16 -6.20
CA ALA A 48 -1.74 -0.75 -7.43
C ALA A 48 -2.12 -1.93 -8.33
N CYS A 49 -1.24 -2.92 -8.50
CA CYS A 49 -1.56 -4.14 -9.24
C CYS A 49 -2.69 -4.95 -8.58
N SER A 50 -2.67 -5.04 -7.25
CA SER A 50 -3.71 -5.74 -6.48
C SER A 50 -5.07 -5.03 -6.61
N TYR A 51 -5.06 -3.70 -6.56
CA TYR A 51 -6.24 -2.87 -6.74
C TYR A 51 -6.79 -2.93 -8.17
N ALA A 52 -5.93 -2.82 -9.19
CA ALA A 52 -6.33 -2.98 -10.59
C ALA A 52 -6.95 -4.36 -10.85
N SER A 53 -6.40 -5.41 -10.24
CA SER A 53 -6.95 -6.77 -10.31
C SER A 53 -8.33 -6.87 -9.67
N MET A 54 -8.54 -6.23 -8.53
CA MET A 54 -9.84 -6.13 -7.89
C MET A 54 -10.84 -5.38 -8.78
N LEU A 55 -10.48 -4.20 -9.29
CA LEU A 55 -11.34 -3.37 -10.13
C LEU A 55 -11.84 -4.14 -11.35
N LYS A 56 -10.98 -4.88 -12.06
CA LYS A 56 -11.39 -5.71 -13.21
C LYS A 56 -12.46 -6.75 -12.86
N LYS A 57 -12.55 -7.18 -11.60
CA LYS A 57 -13.50 -8.19 -11.11
C LYS A 57 -14.76 -7.57 -10.54
N THR A 58 -14.67 -6.38 -9.94
CA THR A 58 -15.77 -5.69 -9.27
C THR A 58 -16.50 -4.70 -10.18
N ASP A 59 -15.84 -4.15 -11.19
CA ASP A 59 -16.42 -3.20 -12.11
C ASP A 59 -15.95 -3.46 -13.55
N LYS A 60 -16.88 -3.84 -14.43
CA LYS A 60 -16.59 -4.03 -15.87
C LYS A 60 -16.39 -2.70 -16.60
N THR A 61 -16.78 -1.60 -15.99
CA THR A 61 -16.68 -0.24 -16.49
C THR A 61 -15.49 0.43 -15.83
N LEU A 62 -14.26 0.05 -16.23
CA LEU A 62 -13.05 0.72 -15.78
C LEU A 62 -13.04 2.18 -16.25
N ALA A 63 -13.63 3.06 -15.44
CA ALA A 63 -13.16 4.42 -15.30
C ALA A 63 -11.94 4.38 -14.37
N VAL A 64 -10.83 3.83 -14.85
CA VAL A 64 -9.50 4.15 -14.30
C VAL A 64 -9.19 5.56 -14.79
N ASN A 65 -9.94 6.52 -14.26
CA ASN A 65 -9.75 7.92 -14.56
C ASN A 65 -8.50 8.37 -13.80
N ASN A 66 -7.42 8.63 -14.54
CA ASN A 66 -6.26 9.44 -14.15
C ASN A 66 -5.40 8.97 -12.96
N LEU A 67 -5.73 7.87 -12.28
CA LEU A 67 -4.99 7.41 -11.09
C LEU A 67 -3.94 6.33 -11.39
N LEU A 68 -4.20 5.47 -12.38
CA LEU A 68 -3.33 4.36 -12.77
C LEU A 68 -3.19 4.29 -14.30
N THR A 69 -2.00 3.98 -14.78
CA THR A 69 -1.80 3.46 -16.14
C THR A 69 -1.69 1.94 -16.04
N ILE A 70 -2.59 1.20 -16.69
CA ILE A 70 -2.53 -0.26 -16.73
C ILE A 70 -1.97 -0.66 -18.09
N ASN A 71 -0.69 -1.04 -18.13
CA ASN A 71 -0.08 -1.59 -19.34
C ASN A 71 -0.35 -3.09 -19.44
N ASN A 72 -0.17 -3.82 -18.33
CA ASN A 72 -0.46 -5.26 -18.16
C ASN A 72 -0.80 -5.58 -16.68
N GLU A 73 -1.25 -6.81 -16.35
CA GLU A 73 -1.62 -7.20 -14.97
C GLU A 73 -0.49 -7.10 -13.94
N GLU A 74 0.75 -7.16 -14.42
CA GLU A 74 1.96 -7.06 -13.60
C GLU A 74 2.65 -5.69 -13.74
N ASP A 75 2.17 -4.84 -14.64
CA ASP A 75 2.77 -3.55 -14.99
C ASP A 75 1.73 -2.44 -14.91
N VAL A 76 1.54 -1.98 -13.67
CA VAL A 76 0.65 -0.86 -13.32
C VAL A 76 1.50 0.29 -12.82
N GLU A 77 1.33 1.47 -13.41
CA GLU A 77 2.00 2.70 -12.99
C GLU A 77 1.01 3.57 -12.21
N VAL A 78 1.42 4.07 -11.04
CA VAL A 78 0.62 5.02 -10.26
C VAL A 78 0.94 6.43 -10.75
N ILE A 79 -0.06 7.10 -11.33
CA ILE A 79 0.09 8.45 -11.92
C ILE A 79 -0.14 9.54 -10.86
N ALA A 80 -0.95 9.23 -9.85
CA ALA A 80 -1.30 10.16 -8.77
C ALA A 80 -0.28 10.14 -7.62
N ASP A 81 -0.30 11.21 -6.81
CA ASP A 81 0.39 11.21 -5.53
C ASP A 81 -0.11 10.04 -4.66
N CYS A 82 0.81 9.41 -3.94
CA CYS A 82 0.58 8.17 -3.20
C CYS A 82 -0.55 8.28 -2.15
N PRO A 83 -0.65 9.37 -1.35
CA PRO A 83 -1.78 9.55 -0.43
C PRO A 83 -3.12 9.67 -1.16
N LEU A 84 -3.16 10.41 -2.27
CA LEU A 84 -4.38 10.57 -3.09
C LEU A 84 -4.81 9.24 -3.69
N PHE A 85 -3.87 8.44 -4.19
CA PHE A 85 -4.15 7.12 -4.73
C PHE A 85 -4.78 6.20 -3.69
N ILE A 86 -4.20 6.14 -2.48
CA ILE A 86 -4.74 5.28 -1.41
C ILE A 86 -6.09 5.80 -0.91
N ASP A 87 -6.31 7.12 -0.87
CA ASP A 87 -7.61 7.70 -0.52
C ASP A 87 -8.70 7.28 -1.49
N HIS A 88 -8.42 7.31 -2.79
CA HIS A 88 -9.35 6.82 -3.80
C HIS A 88 -9.64 5.33 -3.68
N MET A 89 -8.63 4.52 -3.35
CA MET A 89 -8.84 3.09 -3.09
C MET A 89 -9.77 2.86 -1.92
N ILE A 90 -9.56 3.58 -0.81
CA ILE A 90 -10.41 3.51 0.38
C ILE A 90 -11.84 3.88 0.02
N ASP A 91 -12.05 5.06 -0.60
CA ASP A 91 -13.37 5.52 -1.03
C ASP A 91 -14.10 4.49 -1.89
N HIS A 92 -13.38 3.84 -2.81
CA HIS A 92 -13.95 2.81 -3.66
C HIS A 92 -14.35 1.56 -2.86
N LEU A 93 -13.49 1.08 -1.96
CA LEU A 93 -13.80 -0.07 -1.11
C LEU A 93 -15.08 0.19 -0.30
N GLU A 94 -15.17 1.36 0.34
CA GLU A 94 -16.33 1.73 1.16
C GLU A 94 -17.63 1.84 0.35
N LYS A 95 -17.57 2.46 -0.84
CA LYS A 95 -18.76 2.63 -1.70
C LYS A 95 -19.27 1.32 -2.30
N ASN A 96 -18.41 0.31 -2.42
CA ASN A 96 -18.73 -0.95 -3.09
C ASN A 96 -18.71 -2.16 -2.13
N GLU A 97 -18.79 -1.92 -0.82
CA GLU A 97 -18.66 -2.93 0.23
C GLU A 97 -19.55 -4.16 -0.02
N ASP A 98 -20.87 -3.95 -0.12
CA ASP A 98 -21.83 -5.04 -0.32
C ASP A 98 -21.55 -5.82 -1.61
N HIS A 99 -21.22 -5.12 -2.69
CA HIS A 99 -20.92 -5.75 -3.97
C HIS A 99 -19.65 -6.60 -3.94
N ILE A 100 -18.59 -6.10 -3.30
CA ILE A 100 -17.34 -6.83 -3.12
C ILE A 100 -17.57 -8.06 -2.24
N ILE A 101 -18.31 -7.91 -1.15
CA ILE A 101 -18.65 -9.02 -0.24
C ILE A 101 -19.47 -10.09 -0.98
N ASP A 102 -20.44 -9.70 -1.81
CA ASP A 102 -21.25 -10.65 -2.57
C ASP A 102 -20.42 -11.38 -3.65
N LEU A 103 -19.53 -10.66 -4.35
CA LEU A 103 -18.56 -11.28 -5.26
C LEU A 103 -17.67 -12.30 -4.54
N LEU A 104 -17.28 -12.02 -3.30
CA LEU A 104 -16.49 -12.93 -2.48
C LEU A 104 -17.27 -14.17 -2.05
N LYS A 105 -18.57 -14.05 -1.77
CA LYS A 105 -19.45 -15.19 -1.45
C LYS A 105 -19.63 -16.12 -2.64
N ASP A 106 -19.79 -15.55 -3.84
CA ASP A 106 -20.01 -16.31 -5.09
C ASP A 106 -18.74 -16.95 -5.64
N THR A 107 -17.57 -16.56 -5.13
CA THR A 107 -16.28 -17.01 -5.63
C THR A 107 -15.72 -18.17 -4.81
N THR A 108 -15.85 -19.40 -5.31
CA THR A 108 -15.26 -20.61 -4.71
C THR A 108 -13.78 -20.82 -5.03
N GLU A 109 -13.20 -20.02 -5.93
CA GLU A 109 -11.80 -20.17 -6.36
C GLU A 109 -10.85 -19.24 -5.61
N GLN A 110 -9.96 -19.81 -4.79
CA GLN A 110 -8.87 -19.08 -4.11
C GLN A 110 -8.05 -18.18 -5.06
N LYS A 111 -7.85 -18.59 -6.32
CA LYS A 111 -7.12 -17.79 -7.32
C LYS A 111 -7.85 -16.51 -7.72
N LYS A 112 -9.18 -16.45 -7.59
CA LYS A 112 -9.98 -15.28 -7.94
C LYS A 112 -10.04 -14.24 -6.82
N ILE A 113 -9.55 -14.56 -5.63
CA ILE A 113 -9.51 -13.64 -4.47
C ILE A 113 -8.08 -13.40 -3.96
N SER A 114 -7.07 -13.92 -4.66
CA SER A 114 -5.65 -13.79 -4.31
C SER A 114 -5.20 -12.33 -4.21
N TYR A 115 -5.78 -11.42 -5.00
CA TYR A 115 -5.49 -9.99 -4.92
C TYR A 115 -5.85 -9.38 -3.57
N LEU A 116 -6.85 -9.91 -2.85
CA LEU A 116 -7.17 -9.42 -1.49
C LEU A 116 -6.10 -9.81 -0.48
N TYR A 117 -5.50 -10.99 -0.64
CA TYR A 117 -4.38 -11.43 0.19
C TYR A 117 -3.10 -10.65 -0.11
N ASN A 118 -2.94 -10.16 -1.34
CA ASN A 118 -1.79 -9.34 -1.71
C ASN A 118 -1.78 -7.98 -1.01
N PHE A 119 -2.93 -7.47 -0.56
CA PHE A 119 -2.97 -6.25 0.27
C PHE A 119 -2.34 -6.46 1.64
N ASP A 120 -2.58 -7.61 2.28
CA ASP A 120 -1.95 -7.93 3.57
C ASP A 120 -0.44 -8.09 3.42
N SER A 121 0.01 -8.78 2.37
CA SER A 121 1.45 -8.88 2.06
C SER A 121 2.07 -7.51 1.78
N SER A 122 1.38 -6.62 1.07
CA SER A 122 1.87 -5.28 0.78
C SER A 122 1.92 -4.40 2.04
N TYR A 123 0.95 -4.56 2.94
CA TYR A 123 0.95 -3.95 4.26
C TYR A 123 2.15 -4.42 5.09
N GLN A 124 2.41 -5.72 5.14
CA GLN A 124 3.58 -6.27 5.86
C GLN A 124 4.90 -5.73 5.29
N ASP A 125 5.02 -5.62 3.96
CA ASP A 125 6.19 -5.01 3.32
C ASP A 125 6.34 -3.52 3.72
N ALA A 126 5.24 -2.77 3.79
CA ALA A 126 5.22 -1.38 4.24
C ALA A 126 5.60 -1.24 5.71
N ASP A 127 5.10 -2.11 6.58
CA ASP A 127 5.44 -2.09 8.01
C ASP A 127 6.95 -2.34 8.22
N GLN A 128 7.50 -3.33 7.52
CA GLN A 128 8.94 -3.59 7.53
C GLN A 128 9.77 -2.42 7.00
N LEU A 129 9.28 -1.71 5.98
CA LEU A 129 9.91 -0.51 5.46
C LEU A 129 9.98 0.58 6.54
N ILE A 130 8.87 0.87 7.22
CA ILE A 130 8.81 1.88 8.29
C ILE A 130 9.72 1.51 9.45
N ASN A 131 9.66 0.26 9.92
CA ASN A 131 10.54 -0.21 10.99
C ASN A 131 12.03 -0.04 10.65
N ARG A 132 12.41 -0.27 9.39
CA ARG A 132 13.78 -0.04 8.91
C ARG A 132 14.10 1.46 8.84
N MET A 133 13.19 2.28 8.36
CA MET A 133 13.34 3.73 8.29
C MET A 133 13.57 4.33 9.69
N GLU A 134 12.72 3.98 10.66
CA GLU A 134 12.83 4.46 12.04
C GLU A 134 14.15 4.06 12.69
N LYS A 135 14.62 2.83 12.42
CA LYS A 135 15.92 2.36 12.91
C LYS A 135 17.06 3.22 12.36
N LEU A 136 17.08 3.51 11.06
CA LEU A 136 18.14 4.32 10.44
C LEU A 136 18.16 5.75 10.98
N ILE A 137 16.98 6.35 11.14
CA ILE A 137 16.84 7.68 11.72
C ILE A 137 17.42 7.68 13.13
N ARG A 138 17.04 6.71 13.96
CA ARG A 138 17.55 6.57 15.33
C ARG A 138 19.07 6.37 15.37
N ASP A 139 19.61 5.48 14.54
CA ASP A 139 21.04 5.20 14.48
C ASP A 139 21.82 6.45 14.03
N SER A 140 21.30 7.21 13.06
CA SER A 140 21.92 8.46 12.61
C SER A 140 21.97 9.53 13.71
N GLN A 141 20.93 9.64 14.53
CA GLN A 141 20.88 10.57 15.66
C GLN A 141 21.89 10.19 16.74
N ILE A 142 22.05 8.89 17.03
CA ILE A 142 23.06 8.40 17.99
C ILE A 142 24.47 8.72 17.52
N ILE A 143 24.79 8.48 16.25
CA ILE A 143 26.10 8.79 15.67
C ILE A 143 26.38 10.29 15.81
N HIS A 144 25.43 11.14 15.43
CA HIS A 144 25.58 12.59 15.53
C HIS A 144 25.85 13.06 16.96
N GLN A 145 25.08 12.57 17.94
CA GLN A 145 25.27 12.90 19.36
C GLN A 145 26.63 12.41 19.90
N THR A 146 27.08 11.24 19.47
CA THR A 146 28.35 10.65 19.92
C THR A 146 29.53 11.44 19.37
N TYR A 147 29.51 11.81 18.09
CA TYR A 147 30.57 12.61 17.46
C TYR A 147 30.68 14.01 18.07
N TYR A 148 29.57 14.69 18.32
CA TYR A 148 29.60 16.03 18.93
C TYR A 148 30.03 16.01 20.40
N ARG A 149 29.72 14.96 21.16
CA ARG A 149 30.22 14.79 22.54
C ARG A 149 31.70 14.42 22.61
N ALA A 150 32.24 13.74 21.59
CA ALA A 150 33.66 13.41 21.52
C ALA A 150 34.53 14.59 21.02
N SER A 151 33.90 15.63 20.46
CA SER A 151 34.56 16.81 19.90
C SER A 151 34.50 18.05 20.82
N ALA A 152 33.91 17.90 22.01
CA ALA A 152 33.75 18.93 23.04
C ALA A 152 34.57 18.56 24.29
#